data_AF-A0A3B9VDE5-F1
#
_entry.id   AF-A0A3B9VDE5-F1
#
_cell.length_a   1.000
_cell.length_b   1.000
_cell.length_c   1.000
_cell.angle_alpha   90.00
_cell.angle_beta   90.00
_cell.angle_gamma   90.00
#
_symmetry.space_group_name_H-M   'P 1'
#
loop_
_entity.id
_entity.type
_entity.pdbx_description
1 polymer ?
#
loop_
_entity_poly.entity_id
_entity_poly.type
_entity_poly.pdbx_seq_one_letter_code
_entity_poly.pdbx_strand_id
1 'polypeptide(L)'
;MLISIIMPVYNEERYIGEIIGRVLKTDIEKELIIIDDFSTDGTREILNKFNRHEGVNIILHERNKGKGAAIRTGLRKVSGDVVIIQDADLEYDPRDYPKLLEPIQDGRADAVFGSRFLGGPHRVLFFWHYIGNKVLTLLSNILSNLNLTDMETGFKAFKADVIKGMGLKSDRFGFEPEVTARLARKRYRIYETPISYSGRSYAEGKKITWKDGLAAIIHIVRFNLLD
;
A
#
# COMPACT_ATOMS: atom_id res chain seq x y z
N MET A 1 6.51 0.48 -20.31
CA MET A 1 6.93 -0.01 -18.98
C MET A 1 5.65 -0.34 -18.27
N LEU A 2 5.41 -1.63 -18.05
CA LEU A 2 4.13 -2.10 -17.55
C LEU A 2 4.07 -1.93 -16.03
N ILE A 3 3.00 -1.31 -15.52
CA ILE A 3 2.78 -1.10 -14.09
C ILE A 3 1.76 -2.09 -13.55
N SER A 4 2.14 -2.89 -12.55
CA SER A 4 1.20 -3.76 -11.84
C SER A 4 0.64 -3.05 -10.62
N ILE A 5 -0.66 -2.80 -10.61
CA ILE A 5 -1.35 -2.16 -9.49
C ILE A 5 -2.01 -3.25 -8.67
N ILE A 6 -1.52 -3.48 -7.46
CA ILE A 6 -2.13 -4.42 -6.51
C ILE A 6 -3.11 -3.65 -5.63
N MET A 7 -4.37 -4.06 -5.65
CA MET A 7 -5.44 -3.46 -4.87
C MET A 7 -6.02 -4.47 -3.88
N PRO A 8 -5.59 -4.48 -2.61
CA PRO A 8 -6.25 -5.26 -1.57
C PRO A 8 -7.60 -4.63 -1.21
N VAL A 9 -8.65 -5.46 -1.13
CA VAL A 9 -10.03 -5.02 -0.88
C VAL A 9 -10.62 -5.85 0.25
N TYR A 10 -11.27 -5.21 1.21
CA TYR A 10 -12.09 -5.89 2.21
C TYR A 10 -13.20 -4.97 2.68
N ASN A 11 -14.44 -5.28 2.33
CA ASN A 11 -15.63 -4.49 2.64
C ASN A 11 -15.47 -3.01 2.27
N GLU A 12 -15.49 -2.72 0.97
CA GLU A 12 -15.35 -1.38 0.39
C GLU A 12 -16.45 -1.08 -0.63
N GLU A 13 -17.67 -1.62 -0.44
CA GLU A 13 -18.79 -1.50 -1.39
C GLU A 13 -19.00 -0.06 -1.86
N ARG A 14 -18.96 0.89 -0.93
CA ARG A 14 -19.18 2.32 -1.19
C ARG A 14 -18.16 2.95 -2.13
N TYR A 15 -16.94 2.41 -2.22
CA TYR A 15 -15.80 3.10 -2.83
C TYR A 15 -15.17 2.31 -3.98
N ILE A 16 -15.31 0.98 -3.97
CA ILE A 16 -14.59 0.08 -4.88
C ILE A 16 -14.85 0.39 -6.36
N GLY A 17 -16.08 0.72 -6.74
CA GLY A 17 -16.41 1.06 -8.12
C GLY A 17 -15.73 2.35 -8.59
N GLU A 18 -15.66 3.36 -7.72
CA GLU A 18 -15.05 4.64 -8.04
C GLU A 18 -13.53 4.54 -8.14
N ILE A 19 -12.87 3.90 -7.16
CA ILE A 19 -11.41 3.78 -7.17
C ILE A 19 -10.93 2.98 -8.39
N ILE A 20 -11.60 1.88 -8.75
CA ILE A 20 -11.27 1.13 -9.97
C ILE A 20 -11.41 2.04 -11.19
N GLY A 21 -12.50 2.80 -11.30
CA GLY A 21 -12.71 3.75 -12.39
C GLY A 21 -11.60 4.82 -12.47
N ARG A 22 -11.15 5.36 -11.33
CA ARG A 22 -10.04 6.31 -11.27
C ARG A 22 -8.71 5.69 -11.70
N VAL A 23 -8.43 4.46 -11.26
CA VAL A 23 -7.23 3.71 -11.66
C VAL A 23 -7.25 3.40 -13.16
N LEU A 24 -8.36 2.95 -13.72
CA LEU A 24 -8.46 2.63 -15.14
C LEU A 24 -8.27 3.87 -16.02
N LYS A 25 -8.71 5.05 -15.57
CA LYS A 25 -8.58 6.33 -16.28
C LYS A 25 -7.16 6.93 -16.30
N THR A 26 -6.22 6.43 -15.50
CA THR A 26 -4.85 6.96 -15.53
C THR A 26 -4.17 6.67 -16.87
N ASP A 27 -3.34 7.58 -17.37
CA ASP A 27 -2.64 7.39 -18.66
C ASP A 27 -1.29 6.68 -18.45
N ILE A 28 -1.36 5.43 -18.00
CA ILE A 28 -0.19 4.56 -17.83
C ILE A 28 -0.52 3.16 -18.35
N GLU A 29 0.45 2.50 -18.97
CA GLU A 29 0.36 1.09 -19.34
C GLU A 29 0.32 0.24 -18.06
N LYS A 30 -0.79 -0.47 -17.80
CA LYS A 30 -1.03 -1.10 -16.50
C LYS A 30 -1.76 -2.43 -16.57
N GLU A 31 -1.54 -3.24 -15.54
CA GLU A 31 -2.47 -4.27 -15.12
C GLU A 31 -2.99 -3.93 -13.70
N LEU A 32 -4.26 -4.20 -13.44
CA LEU A 32 -4.91 -4.00 -12.16
C LEU A 32 -5.25 -5.36 -11.55
N ILE A 33 -4.55 -5.72 -10.48
CA ILE A 33 -4.71 -6.98 -9.76
C ILE A 33 -5.46 -6.69 -8.46
N ILE A 34 -6.75 -7.04 -8.44
CA ILE A 34 -7.64 -6.80 -7.30
C ILE A 34 -7.73 -8.09 -6.49
N ILE A 35 -7.52 -7.99 -5.19
CA ILE A 35 -7.63 -9.11 -4.26
C ILE A 35 -8.72 -8.79 -3.25
N ASP A 36 -9.88 -9.41 -3.44
CA ASP A 36 -10.96 -9.37 -2.46
C ASP A 36 -10.66 -10.36 -1.33
N ASP A 37 -10.45 -9.83 -0.13
CA ASP A 37 -10.13 -10.58 1.07
C ASP A 37 -11.38 -11.01 1.86
N PHE A 38 -12.31 -11.66 1.15
CA PHE A 38 -13.56 -12.18 1.70
C PHE A 38 -14.55 -11.09 2.13
N SER A 39 -14.87 -10.16 1.22
CA SER A 39 -15.89 -9.15 1.50
C SER A 39 -17.30 -9.75 1.55
N THR A 40 -18.14 -9.18 2.41
CA THR A 40 -19.52 -9.63 2.70
C THR A 40 -20.55 -8.49 2.62
N ASP A 41 -20.16 -7.33 2.09
CA ASP A 41 -20.92 -6.08 2.16
C ASP A 41 -21.47 -5.60 0.81
N GLY A 42 -21.44 -6.41 -0.26
CA GLY A 42 -21.80 -5.97 -1.61
C GLY A 42 -20.59 -5.66 -2.51
N THR A 43 -19.37 -5.64 -1.97
CA THR A 43 -18.14 -5.38 -2.75
C THR A 43 -17.98 -6.35 -3.93
N ARG A 44 -18.24 -7.65 -3.73
CA ARG A 44 -18.03 -8.69 -4.76
C ARG A 44 -18.96 -8.52 -5.95
N GLU A 45 -20.19 -8.11 -5.70
CA GLU A 45 -21.22 -7.82 -6.70
C GLU A 45 -20.80 -6.66 -7.60
N ILE A 46 -20.13 -5.65 -7.02
CA ILE A 46 -19.55 -4.55 -7.80
C ILE A 46 -18.33 -5.02 -8.59
N LEU A 47 -17.43 -5.79 -7.98
CA LEU A 47 -16.24 -6.34 -8.66
C LEU A 47 -16.61 -7.17 -9.88
N ASN A 48 -17.70 -7.94 -9.83
CA ASN A 48 -18.18 -8.73 -10.97
C ASN A 48 -18.41 -7.90 -12.25
N LYS A 49 -18.74 -6.60 -12.12
CA LYS A 49 -18.92 -5.69 -13.26
C LYS A 49 -17.61 -5.44 -14.01
N PHE A 50 -16.47 -5.67 -13.37
CA PHE A 50 -15.13 -5.45 -13.91
C PHE A 50 -14.41 -6.73 -14.33
N ASN A 51 -14.98 -7.93 -14.11
CA ASN A 51 -14.34 -9.21 -14.46
C ASN A 51 -13.97 -9.36 -15.95
N ARG A 52 -14.63 -8.60 -16.83
CA ARG A 52 -14.38 -8.62 -18.29
C ARG A 52 -13.57 -7.43 -18.79
N HIS A 53 -13.15 -6.54 -17.90
CA HIS A 53 -12.33 -5.40 -18.30
C HIS A 53 -10.92 -5.89 -18.64
N GLU A 54 -10.43 -5.52 -19.82
CA GLU A 54 -9.06 -5.81 -20.22
C GLU A 54 -8.06 -5.20 -19.22
N GLY A 55 -7.02 -5.97 -18.87
CA GLY A 55 -6.03 -5.56 -17.88
C GLY A 55 -6.49 -5.64 -16.42
N VAL A 56 -7.71 -6.11 -16.13
CA VAL A 56 -8.20 -6.32 -14.75
C VAL A 56 -8.21 -7.80 -14.39
N ASN A 57 -7.57 -8.15 -13.27
CA ASN A 57 -7.54 -9.49 -12.72
C ASN A 57 -8.09 -9.47 -11.29
N ILE A 58 -9.21 -10.15 -11.06
CA ILE A 58 -9.88 -10.21 -9.76
C ILE A 58 -9.68 -11.58 -9.13
N ILE A 59 -9.19 -11.59 -7.88
CA ILE A 59 -8.93 -12.79 -7.10
C ILE A 59 -9.76 -12.71 -5.82
N LEU A 60 -10.58 -13.74 -5.58
CA LEU A 60 -11.42 -13.83 -4.39
C LEU A 60 -10.78 -14.79 -3.39
N HIS A 61 -10.47 -14.33 -2.18
CA HIS A 61 -10.10 -15.22 -1.09
C HIS A 61 -11.32 -15.94 -0.51
N GLU A 62 -11.14 -17.19 -0.10
CA GLU A 62 -12.19 -18.02 0.53
C GLU A 62 -12.47 -17.64 2.00
N ARG A 63 -11.54 -16.90 2.63
CA ARG A 63 -11.66 -16.37 3.99
C ARG A 63 -10.80 -15.11 4.11
N ASN A 64 -11.12 -14.25 5.07
CA ASN A 64 -10.30 -13.07 5.36
C ASN A 64 -8.92 -13.51 5.90
N LYS A 65 -7.85 -13.08 5.22
CA LYS A 65 -6.45 -13.37 5.57
C LYS A 65 -5.68 -12.11 5.98
N GLY A 66 -6.19 -10.93 5.68
CA GLY A 66 -5.60 -9.62 5.95
C GLY A 66 -4.91 -8.99 4.74
N LYS A 67 -4.64 -7.67 4.86
CA LYS A 67 -4.02 -6.83 3.81
C LYS A 67 -2.69 -7.39 3.30
N GLY A 68 -1.76 -7.74 4.19
CA GLY A 68 -0.46 -8.29 3.81
C GLY A 68 -0.59 -9.60 3.04
N ALA A 69 -1.53 -10.48 3.42
CA ALA A 69 -1.79 -11.73 2.70
C ALA A 69 -2.39 -11.46 1.31
N ALA A 70 -3.29 -10.48 1.19
CA ALA A 70 -3.84 -10.03 -0.09
C ALA A 70 -2.76 -9.47 -1.02
N ILE A 71 -1.86 -8.62 -0.50
CA ILE A 71 -0.70 -8.11 -1.25
C ILE A 71 0.19 -9.26 -1.71
N ARG A 72 0.52 -10.21 -0.83
CA ARG A 72 1.30 -11.41 -1.20
C ARG A 72 0.63 -12.25 -2.28
N THR A 73 -0.70 -12.37 -2.25
CA THR A 73 -1.46 -13.01 -3.34
C THR A 73 -1.32 -12.24 -4.64
N GLY A 74 -1.47 -10.92 -4.62
CA GLY A 74 -1.28 -10.05 -5.79
C GLY A 74 0.12 -10.14 -6.38
N LEU A 75 1.16 -10.15 -5.54
CA LEU A 75 2.55 -10.25 -5.96
C LEU A 75 2.86 -11.51 -6.78
N ARG A 76 2.11 -12.61 -6.56
CA ARG A 76 2.25 -13.84 -7.37
C ARG A 76 1.66 -13.72 -8.78
N LYS A 77 0.90 -12.65 -9.05
CA LYS A 77 0.25 -12.40 -10.34
C LYS A 77 0.86 -11.22 -11.10
N VAL A 78 1.80 -10.51 -10.49
CA VAL A 78 2.54 -9.38 -11.10
C VAL A 78 3.32 -9.86 -12.33
N SER A 79 3.00 -9.25 -13.47
CA SER A 79 3.72 -9.38 -14.74
C SER A 79 4.49 -8.11 -15.12
N GLY A 80 4.17 -6.96 -14.52
CA GLY A 80 4.80 -5.67 -14.79
C GLY A 80 6.20 -5.49 -14.21
N ASP A 81 6.83 -4.39 -14.65
CA ASP A 81 8.19 -3.95 -14.29
C ASP A 81 8.23 -3.24 -12.92
N VAL A 82 7.14 -2.56 -12.57
CA VAL A 82 6.96 -1.81 -11.32
C VAL A 82 5.64 -2.19 -10.70
N VAL A 83 5.62 -2.32 -9.38
CA VAL A 83 4.44 -2.64 -8.58
C VAL A 83 4.02 -1.42 -7.77
N ILE A 84 2.75 -1.04 -7.84
CA ILE A 84 2.12 -0.06 -6.95
C ILE A 84 1.13 -0.77 -6.04
N ILE A 85 1.16 -0.46 -4.74
CA ILE A 85 0.09 -0.85 -3.81
C ILE A 85 -0.92 0.28 -3.72
N GLN A 86 -2.17 0.01 -4.08
CA GLN A 86 -3.28 0.96 -4.06
C GLN A 86 -4.36 0.47 -3.11
N ASP A 87 -4.62 1.21 -2.02
CA ASP A 87 -5.76 0.89 -1.15
C ASP A 87 -7.08 1.24 -1.87
N ALA A 88 -8.13 0.43 -1.62
CA ALA A 88 -9.41 0.51 -2.32
C ALA A 88 -10.37 1.57 -1.76
N ASP A 89 -9.84 2.47 -0.93
CA ASP A 89 -10.63 3.24 0.02
C ASP A 89 -10.76 4.74 -0.32
N LEU A 90 -10.20 5.14 -1.47
CA LEU A 90 -10.05 6.52 -1.95
C LEU A 90 -9.20 7.43 -1.05
N GLU A 91 -8.50 6.91 -0.03
CA GLU A 91 -7.60 7.74 0.77
C GLU A 91 -6.38 8.19 -0.05
N TYR A 92 -5.91 7.36 -0.98
CA TYR A 92 -4.83 7.66 -1.93
C TYR A 92 -5.36 7.88 -3.35
N ASP A 93 -4.88 8.93 -4.00
CA ASP A 93 -5.34 9.34 -5.32
C ASP A 93 -4.45 8.75 -6.44
N PRO A 94 -5.01 7.98 -7.40
CA PRO A 94 -4.27 7.48 -8.56
C PRO A 94 -3.59 8.58 -9.40
N ARG A 95 -4.02 9.84 -9.30
CA ARG A 95 -3.35 10.99 -9.93
C ARG A 95 -1.93 11.23 -9.41
N ASP A 96 -1.58 10.66 -8.26
CA ASP A 96 -0.23 10.75 -7.69
C ASP A 96 0.70 9.62 -8.19
N TYR A 97 0.25 8.69 -9.06
CA TYR A 97 1.12 7.66 -9.66
C TYR A 97 2.37 8.21 -10.36
N PRO A 98 2.29 9.27 -11.19
CA PRO A 98 3.49 9.81 -11.84
C PRO A 98 4.58 10.18 -10.82
N LYS A 99 4.21 10.77 -9.67
CA LYS A 99 5.15 11.14 -8.61
C LYS A 99 5.83 9.94 -7.95
N LEU A 100 5.11 8.82 -7.83
CA LEU A 100 5.67 7.57 -7.30
C LEU A 100 6.60 6.89 -8.31
N LEU A 101 6.28 7.00 -9.60
CA LEU A 101 6.99 6.30 -10.68
C LEU A 101 8.26 7.02 -11.12
N GLU A 102 8.26 8.36 -11.12
CA GLU A 102 9.37 9.19 -11.63
C GLU A 102 10.74 8.79 -11.05
N PRO A 103 10.95 8.66 -9.71
CA PRO A 103 12.26 8.28 -9.20
C PRO A 103 12.72 6.88 -9.63
N ILE A 104 11.79 5.95 -9.88
CA ILE A 104 12.08 4.60 -10.37
C ILE A 104 12.45 4.65 -11.85
N GLN A 105 11.70 5.42 -12.64
CA GLN A 105 11.93 5.62 -14.08
C GLN A 105 13.29 6.28 -14.35
N ASP A 106 13.68 7.25 -13.51
CA ASP A 106 14.99 7.89 -13.57
C ASP A 106 16.15 6.97 -13.11
N GLY A 107 15.83 5.75 -12.67
CA GLY A 107 16.82 4.81 -12.14
C GLY A 107 17.41 5.23 -10.80
N ARG A 108 16.82 6.21 -10.10
CA ARG A 108 17.29 6.74 -8.81
C ARG A 108 16.80 5.92 -7.62
N ALA A 109 15.63 5.31 -7.73
CA ALA A 109 14.97 4.55 -6.66
C ALA A 109 14.71 3.09 -7.06
N ASP A 110 14.72 2.24 -6.04
CA ASP A 110 14.27 0.84 -6.10
C ASP A 110 12.90 0.68 -5.41
N ALA A 111 12.58 1.59 -4.48
CA ALA A 111 11.27 1.75 -3.87
C ALA A 111 10.96 3.24 -3.62
N VAL A 112 9.70 3.63 -3.76
CA VAL A 112 9.21 4.99 -3.51
C VAL A 112 8.01 4.95 -2.58
N PHE A 113 8.07 5.74 -1.51
CA PHE A 113 7.04 5.82 -0.49
C PHE A 113 6.29 7.15 -0.67
N GLY A 114 4.96 7.08 -0.83
CA GLY A 114 4.12 8.25 -0.87
C GLY A 114 3.93 8.80 0.54
N SER A 115 4.59 9.90 0.88
CA SER A 115 4.52 10.49 2.21
C SER A 115 3.34 11.44 2.35
N ARG A 116 2.53 11.20 3.38
CA ARG A 116 1.45 12.12 3.80
C ARG A 116 1.98 13.40 4.47
N PHE A 117 3.28 13.47 4.78
CA PHE A 117 3.86 14.52 5.63
C PHE A 117 4.94 15.38 4.96
N LEU A 118 5.40 15.04 3.75
CA LEU A 118 6.38 15.86 3.01
C LEU A 118 5.76 17.10 2.35
N GLY A 119 4.46 17.09 2.07
CA GLY A 119 3.76 18.19 1.42
C GLY A 119 2.57 17.71 0.59
N GLY A 120 1.79 18.65 0.06
CA GLY A 120 0.59 18.37 -0.74
C GLY A 120 -0.73 18.54 0.02
N PRO A 121 -1.86 18.63 -0.70
CA PRO A 121 -3.18 18.78 -0.10
C PRO A 121 -3.57 17.49 0.63
N HIS A 122 -3.86 17.61 1.91
CA HIS A 122 -4.34 16.50 2.72
C HIS A 122 -5.49 16.96 3.61
N ARG A 123 -6.43 16.06 3.89
CA ARG A 123 -7.42 16.27 4.94
C ARG A 123 -6.70 16.26 6.29
N VAL A 124 -7.07 17.19 7.17
CA VAL A 124 -6.50 17.29 8.52
C VAL A 124 -6.69 15.95 9.25
N LEU A 125 -5.58 15.40 9.72
CA LEU A 125 -5.53 14.13 10.42
C LEU A 125 -5.95 14.28 11.88
N PHE A 126 -6.43 13.19 12.49
CA PHE A 126 -6.58 13.13 13.94
C PHE A 126 -5.21 13.27 14.60
N PHE A 127 -5.08 14.23 15.52
CA PHE A 127 -3.81 14.56 16.17
C PHE A 127 -3.11 13.34 16.77
N TRP A 128 -3.83 12.49 17.51
CA TRP A 128 -3.24 11.30 18.13
C TRP A 128 -2.81 10.23 17.12
N HIS A 129 -3.46 10.14 15.97
CA HIS A 129 -3.01 9.27 14.88
C HIS A 129 -1.74 9.80 14.21
N TYR A 130 -1.64 11.12 14.07
CA TYR A 130 -0.43 11.76 13.59
C TYR A 130 0.75 11.49 14.54
N ILE A 131 0.57 11.72 15.84
CA ILE A 131 1.60 11.44 16.85
C ILE A 131 1.97 9.95 16.87
N GLY A 132 0.97 9.05 16.86
CA GLY A 132 1.20 7.61 16.81
C GLY A 132 2.04 7.19 15.60
N ASN A 133 1.71 7.69 14.40
CA ASN A 133 2.51 7.44 13.20
C ASN A 133 3.94 7.99 13.34
N LYS A 134 4.11 9.21 13.87
CA LYS A 134 5.45 9.79 14.06
C LYS A 134 6.30 8.95 15.01
N VAL A 135 5.73 8.42 16.08
CA VAL A 135 6.43 7.52 17.01
C VAL A 135 6.82 6.20 16.32
N LEU A 136 5.90 5.58 15.58
CA LEU A 136 6.19 4.34 14.83
C LEU A 136 7.27 4.55 13.76
N THR A 137 7.17 5.65 13.01
CA THR A 137 8.15 6.02 11.99
C THR A 137 9.52 6.29 12.61
N LEU A 138 9.58 7.03 13.74
CA LEU A 138 10.82 7.28 14.47
C LEU A 138 11.47 5.96 14.92
N LEU A 139 10.69 5.06 15.54
CA LEU A 139 11.20 3.76 15.97
C LEU A 139 11.74 2.95 14.80
N SER A 140 11.00 2.90 13.69
CA SER A 140 11.42 2.21 12.47
C SER A 140 12.72 2.81 11.92
N ASN A 141 12.84 4.13 11.85
CA ASN A 141 14.04 4.84 11.41
C ASN A 141 15.26 4.50 12.27
N ILE A 142 15.10 4.47 13.61
CA ILE A 142 16.16 4.10 14.55
C ILE A 142 16.68 2.69 14.23
N LEU A 143 15.79 1.72 14.03
CA LEU A 143 16.19 0.32 13.83
C LEU A 143 16.68 0.02 12.41
N SER A 144 16.15 0.71 11.41
CA SER A 144 16.49 0.52 10.00
C SER A 144 17.62 1.43 9.51
N ASN A 145 18.02 2.41 10.33
CA ASN A 145 18.94 3.49 9.96
C ASN A 145 18.48 4.25 8.69
N LEU A 146 17.17 4.47 8.59
CA LEU A 146 16.54 5.28 7.56
C LEU A 146 16.09 6.63 8.14
N ASN A 147 15.68 7.54 7.27
CA ASN A 147 15.10 8.83 7.65
C ASN A 147 13.77 9.07 6.92
N LEU A 148 12.83 8.13 7.07
CA LEU A 148 11.50 8.25 6.49
C LEU A 148 10.65 9.25 7.26
N THR A 149 9.81 9.98 6.55
CA THR A 149 8.80 10.86 7.15
C THR A 149 7.50 10.12 7.48
N ASP A 150 7.15 9.08 6.72
CA ASP A 150 5.92 8.29 6.83
C ASP A 150 6.14 6.81 6.49
N MET A 151 6.54 5.99 7.47
CA MET A 151 6.77 4.56 7.24
C MET A 151 5.45 3.78 7.01
N GLU A 152 4.41 4.16 7.73
CA GLU A 152 3.08 3.52 7.73
C GLU A 152 2.20 3.94 6.54
N THR A 153 2.76 4.57 5.50
CA THR A 153 2.00 4.86 4.28
C THR A 153 1.58 3.57 3.57
N GLY A 154 0.32 3.47 3.15
CA GLY A 154 -0.13 2.37 2.31
C GLY A 154 0.30 2.51 0.85
N PHE A 155 0.69 3.73 0.45
CA PHE A 155 0.92 4.09 -0.93
C PHE A 155 2.39 4.01 -1.27
N LYS A 156 2.79 2.89 -1.90
CA LYS A 156 4.19 2.58 -2.18
C LYS A 156 4.33 2.00 -3.59
N ALA A 157 5.41 2.38 -4.27
CA ALA A 157 5.83 1.82 -5.54
C ALA A 157 7.19 1.10 -5.39
N PHE A 158 7.38 0.01 -6.11
CA PHE A 158 8.59 -0.80 -6.05
C PHE A 158 8.95 -1.32 -7.43
N LYS A 159 10.24 -1.46 -7.74
CA LYS A 159 10.63 -2.35 -8.84
C LYS A 159 10.11 -3.77 -8.56
N ALA A 160 9.61 -4.44 -9.60
CA ALA A 160 8.93 -5.71 -9.43
C ALA A 160 9.85 -6.81 -8.92
N ASP A 161 11.08 -6.89 -9.43
CA ASP A 161 12.12 -7.81 -8.97
C ASP A 161 12.49 -7.60 -7.49
N VAL A 162 12.57 -6.34 -7.06
CA VAL A 162 12.87 -5.94 -5.69
C VAL A 162 11.82 -6.48 -4.73
N ILE A 163 10.54 -6.17 -4.94
CA ILE A 163 9.46 -6.58 -4.02
C ILE A 163 9.18 -8.09 -4.07
N LYS A 164 9.26 -8.71 -5.26
CA LYS A 164 9.09 -10.17 -5.41
C LYS A 164 10.22 -10.94 -4.69
N GLY A 165 11.44 -10.42 -4.70
CA GLY A 165 12.61 -11.02 -4.06
C GLY A 165 12.70 -10.85 -2.53
N MET A 166 11.71 -10.23 -1.87
CA MET A 166 11.79 -9.97 -0.42
C MET A 166 11.35 -11.13 0.45
N GLY A 167 10.52 -12.06 -0.02
CA GLY A 167 10.00 -13.16 0.80
C GLY A 167 9.14 -12.67 1.97
N LEU A 168 8.16 -11.81 1.68
CA LEU A 168 7.25 -11.21 2.67
C LEU A 168 6.41 -12.27 3.40
N LYS A 169 6.22 -12.07 4.71
CA LYS A 169 5.57 -13.02 5.64
C LYS A 169 4.32 -12.45 6.30
N SER A 170 4.16 -11.13 6.36
CA SER A 170 3.07 -10.50 7.10
C SER A 170 1.73 -10.69 6.42
N ASP A 171 0.72 -11.04 7.21
CA ASP A 171 -0.64 -11.27 6.72
C ASP A 171 -1.56 -10.05 6.89
N ARG A 172 -1.29 -9.14 7.85
CA ARG A 172 -2.10 -7.94 8.13
C ARG A 172 -1.29 -6.64 7.92
N PHE A 173 -1.44 -5.63 8.79
CA PHE A 173 -0.74 -4.35 8.77
C PHE A 173 0.76 -4.43 9.15
N GLY A 174 1.29 -5.63 9.35
CA GLY A 174 2.73 -5.84 9.50
C GLY A 174 3.51 -5.68 8.19
N PHE A 175 2.83 -5.62 7.05
CA PHE A 175 3.45 -5.44 5.73
C PHE A 175 4.29 -4.17 5.67
N GLU A 176 3.77 -3.04 6.15
CA GLU A 176 4.42 -1.74 6.09
C GLU A 176 5.75 -1.70 6.88
N PRO A 177 5.80 -2.15 8.15
CA PRO A 177 7.07 -2.38 8.86
C PRO A 177 7.99 -3.40 8.19
N GLU A 178 7.46 -4.53 7.72
CA GLU A 178 8.25 -5.61 7.15
C GLU A 178 8.98 -5.18 5.87
N VAL A 179 8.25 -4.59 4.93
CA VAL A 179 8.83 -4.17 3.64
C VAL A 179 9.91 -3.12 3.85
N THR A 180 9.70 -2.22 4.82
CA THR A 180 10.67 -1.18 5.19
C THR A 180 11.95 -1.78 5.74
N ALA A 181 11.85 -2.69 6.72
CA ALA A 181 13.02 -3.35 7.31
C ALA A 181 13.81 -4.17 6.28
N ARG A 182 13.11 -4.90 5.39
CA ARG A 182 13.75 -5.70 4.33
C ARG A 182 14.43 -4.83 3.28
N LEU A 183 13.82 -3.70 2.90
CA LEU A 183 14.43 -2.73 1.99
C LEU A 183 15.73 -2.16 2.59
N ALA A 184 15.67 -1.73 3.84
CA ALA A 184 16.82 -1.18 4.56
C ALA A 184 17.98 -2.18 4.65
N ARG A 185 17.69 -3.42 5.08
CA ARG A 185 18.69 -4.48 5.23
C ARG A 185 19.40 -4.81 3.92
N LYS A 186 18.66 -4.86 2.81
CA LYS A 186 19.21 -5.09 1.47
C LYS A 186 19.84 -3.84 0.85
N ARG A 187 19.83 -2.69 1.55
CA ARG A 187 20.39 -1.40 1.11
C ARG A 187 19.84 -0.92 -0.23
N TYR A 188 18.55 -1.19 -0.49
CA TYR A 188 17.87 -0.64 -1.65
C TYR A 188 17.71 0.87 -1.54
N ARG A 189 17.65 1.56 -2.68
CA ARG A 189 17.47 3.01 -2.72
C ARG A 189 16.00 3.35 -2.52
N ILE A 190 15.68 3.91 -1.35
CA ILE A 190 14.31 4.30 -0.97
C ILE A 190 14.18 5.81 -1.13
N TYR A 191 13.13 6.25 -1.81
CA TYR A 191 12.77 7.67 -1.94
C TYR A 191 11.39 7.92 -1.34
N GLU A 192 11.14 9.16 -0.92
CA GLU A 192 9.80 9.61 -0.55
C GLU A 192 9.34 10.72 -1.50
N THR A 193 8.04 10.75 -1.76
CA THR A 193 7.41 11.79 -2.59
C THR A 193 6.13 12.30 -1.91
N PRO A 194 5.80 13.60 -1.98
CA PRO A 194 4.58 14.13 -1.40
C PRO A 194 3.33 13.63 -2.15
N ILE A 195 2.36 13.12 -1.41
CA ILE A 195 1.09 12.62 -1.97
C ILE A 195 -0.11 13.34 -1.38
N SER A 196 -1.20 13.33 -2.14
CA SER A 196 -2.50 13.79 -1.67
C SER A 196 -3.11 12.71 -0.77
N TYR A 197 -3.71 13.12 0.35
CA TYR A 197 -4.31 12.15 1.29
C TYR A 197 -5.68 12.61 1.79
N SER A 198 -6.71 11.83 1.49
CA SER A 198 -8.09 12.09 1.89
C SER A 198 -8.53 11.11 2.98
N GLY A 199 -7.93 11.21 4.16
CA GLY A 199 -8.19 10.29 5.26
C GLY A 199 -9.67 10.20 5.64
N ARG A 200 -10.15 8.99 5.93
CA ARG A 200 -11.51 8.75 6.41
C ARG A 200 -11.68 9.15 7.87
N SER A 201 -12.89 9.59 8.19
CA SER A 201 -13.35 9.70 9.58
C SER A 201 -13.70 8.31 10.16
N TYR A 202 -13.86 8.20 11.48
CA TYR A 202 -14.30 6.94 12.10
C TYR A 202 -15.70 6.52 11.62
N ALA A 203 -16.59 7.48 11.38
CA ALA A 203 -17.93 7.22 10.84
C ALA A 203 -17.89 6.65 9.40
N GLU A 204 -16.80 6.91 8.67
CA GLU A 204 -16.55 6.38 7.34
C GLU A 204 -15.82 5.03 7.37
N GLY A 205 -15.69 4.42 8.55
CA GLY A 205 -15.18 3.06 8.72
C GLY A 205 -13.67 2.96 8.88
N LYS A 206 -13.01 3.92 9.55
CA LYS A 206 -11.57 3.83 9.83
C LYS A 206 -11.26 2.56 10.64
N LYS A 207 -10.45 1.67 10.05
CA LYS A 207 -10.19 0.31 10.58
C LYS A 207 -9.04 0.24 11.60
N ILE A 208 -8.32 1.35 11.83
CA ILE A 208 -7.11 1.39 12.68
C ILE A 208 -7.46 1.68 14.14
N THR A 209 -6.90 0.88 15.05
CA THR A 209 -7.06 0.98 16.50
C THR A 209 -5.71 1.01 17.23
N TRP A 210 -5.72 1.27 18.54
CA TRP A 210 -4.50 1.23 19.37
C TRP A 210 -3.83 -0.15 19.39
N LYS A 211 -4.61 -1.23 19.21
CA LYS A 211 -4.08 -2.61 19.12
C LYS A 211 -3.19 -2.77 17.89
N ASP A 212 -3.56 -2.12 16.79
CA ASP A 212 -2.76 -2.11 15.57
C ASP A 212 -1.45 -1.34 15.78
N GLY A 213 -1.46 -0.27 16.58
CA GLY A 213 -0.24 0.43 16.99
C GLY A 213 0.72 -0.44 17.80
N LEU A 214 0.22 -1.22 18.76
CA LEU A 214 1.05 -2.17 19.51
C LEU A 214 1.58 -3.29 18.61
N ALA A 215 0.75 -3.82 17.71
CA ALA A 215 1.17 -4.81 16.73
C ALA A 215 2.26 -4.25 15.80
N ALA A 216 2.14 -3.00 15.36
CA ALA A 216 3.15 -2.33 14.54
C ALA A 216 4.50 -2.23 15.26
N ILE A 217 4.53 -1.88 16.55
CA ILE A 217 5.76 -1.89 17.36
C ILE A 217 6.40 -3.28 17.37
N ILE A 218 5.61 -4.33 17.62
CA ILE A 218 6.09 -5.71 17.63
C ILE A 218 6.67 -6.10 16.25
N HIS A 219 5.99 -5.71 15.16
CA HIS A 219 6.47 -5.97 13.80
C HIS A 219 7.76 -5.21 13.48
N ILE A 220 7.86 -3.93 13.86
CA ILE A 220 9.07 -3.13 13.70
C ILE A 220 10.26 -3.79 14.40
N VAL A 221 10.10 -4.20 15.66
CA VAL A 221 11.16 -4.87 16.43
C VAL A 221 11.52 -6.21 15.80
N ARG A 222 10.52 -7.06 15.52
CA ARG A 222 10.73 -8.40 14.96
C ARG A 222 11.47 -8.33 13.62
N PHE A 223 10.98 -7.53 12.68
CA PHE A 223 11.52 -7.54 11.33
C PHE A 223 12.85 -6.81 11.19
N ASN A 224 13.21 -5.91 12.12
CA ASN A 224 14.53 -5.30 12.11
C ASN A 224 15.58 -6.15 12.84
N LEU A 225 15.22 -6.80 13.95
CA LEU A 225 16.19 -7.44 14.85
C LEU A 225 16.21 -8.98 14.83
N LEU A 226 15.11 -9.65 14.46
CA LEU A 226 14.95 -11.11 14.63
C LEU A 226 14.86 -11.89 13.32
N ASP A 227 14.36 -11.27 12.26
CA ASP A 227 14.25 -11.82 10.89
C ASP A 227 15.30 -11.14 9.98
#